data_AF-A0A7J2YVH2-F1
#
_entry.id   AF-A0A7J2YVH2-F1
#
_cell.length_a   1.000
_cell.length_b   1.000
_cell.length_c   1.000
_cell.angle_alpha   90.00
_cell.angle_beta   90.00
_cell.angle_gamma   90.00
#
_symmetry.space_group_name_H-M   'P 1'
#
loop_
_entity.id
_entity.type
_entity.pdbx_description
1 polymer ?
#
loop_
_entity_poly.entity_id
_entity_poly.type
_entity_poly.pdbx_seq_one_letter_code
_entity_poly.pdbx_strand_id
1 'polypeptide(L)' 'MLLLQSMVQTVKYEVIRKQKNVEIRGYPKIVIAKVSNSESDNFGFLFRFISGQQDSKEQEK' A
#
# COMPACT_ATOMS: atom_id res chain seq x y z
N MET A 1 -23.52 5.66 20.79
CA MET A 1 -22.31 4.90 20.43
C MET A 1 -22.26 4.81 18.92
N LEU A 2 -21.42 5.60 18.26
CA LEU A 2 -21.27 5.57 16.79
C LEU A 2 -20.24 4.49 16.42
N LEU A 3 -20.65 3.47 15.69
CA LEU A 3 -19.74 2.49 15.10
C LEU A 3 -18.99 3.18 13.96
N LEU A 4 -17.78 3.68 14.22
CA LEU A 4 -16.84 4.10 13.18
C LEU A 4 -16.42 2.85 12.40
N GLN A 5 -17.12 2.54 11.32
CA GLN A 5 -16.56 1.66 10.30
C GLN A 5 -15.33 2.35 9.74
N SER A 6 -14.14 1.84 10.06
CA SER A 6 -12.90 2.30 9.44
C SER A 6 -12.97 1.94 7.95
N MET A 7 -13.26 2.92 7.10
CA MET A 7 -13.16 2.75 5.66
C MET A 7 -11.67 2.58 5.30
N VAL A 8 -11.29 1.38 4.90
CA VAL A 8 -9.95 1.12 4.33
C VAL A 8 -9.91 1.75 2.94
N GLN A 9 -8.97 2.66 2.70
CA GLN A 9 -8.77 3.21 1.38
C GLN A 9 -8.13 2.14 0.48
N THR A 10 -8.73 1.90 -0.69
CA THR A 10 -8.18 1.01 -1.72
C THR A 10 -7.66 1.84 -2.89
N VAL A 11 -6.67 1.29 -3.60
CA VAL A 11 -6.18 1.91 -4.83
C VAL A 11 -7.33 2.01 -5.84
N LYS A 12 -7.55 3.21 -6.39
CA LYS A 12 -8.54 3.42 -7.45
C LYS A 12 -8.09 2.72 -8.73
N TYR A 13 -9.04 2.13 -9.45
CA TYR A 13 -8.81 1.50 -10.74
C TYR A 13 -10.03 1.65 -11.64
N GLU A 14 -9.82 1.56 -12.94
CA GLU A 14 -10.86 1.46 -13.94
C GLU A 14 -10.92 0.04 -14.51
N VAL A 15 -12.12 -0.50 -14.68
CA VAL A 15 -12.33 -1.79 -15.33
C VAL A 15 -12.33 -1.60 -16.84
N ILE A 16 -11.22 -1.96 -17.49
CA ILE A 16 -11.08 -1.84 -18.95
C ILE A 16 -11.91 -2.93 -19.64
N ARG A 17 -11.92 -4.15 -19.08
CA ARG A 17 -12.62 -5.29 -19.66
C ARG A 17 -12.88 -6.37 -18.62
N LYS A 18 -14.02 -7.06 -18.74
CA LYS A 18 -14.33 -8.29 -18.00
C LYS A 18 -14.60 -9.42 -18.99
N GLN A 19 -14.00 -10.59 -18.76
CA GLN A 19 -14.25 -11.79 -19.57
C GLN A 19 -14.23 -13.02 -18.67
N LYS A 20 -15.38 -13.73 -18.62
CA LYS A 20 -15.57 -14.92 -17.78
C LYS A 20 -15.15 -14.64 -16.33
N ASN A 21 -14.00 -15.16 -15.91
CA ASN A 21 -13.49 -15.13 -14.53
C ASN A 21 -12.29 -14.18 -14.37
N VAL A 22 -12.00 -13.34 -15.36
CA VAL A 22 -10.85 -12.42 -15.35
C VAL A 22 -11.32 -10.97 -15.58
N GLU A 23 -10.67 -10.06 -14.87
CA GLU A 23 -10.86 -8.61 -15.00
C GLU A 23 -9.54 -7.94 -15.40
N ILE A 24 -9.60 -7.11 -16.44
CA ILE A 24 -8.48 -6.25 -16.87
C ILE A 24 -8.70 -4.88 -16.25
N ARG A 25 -7.76 -4.44 -15.40
CA ARG A 25 -7.82 -3.18 -14.66
C ARG A 25 -6.73 -2.22 -15.11
N GLY A 26 -7.11 -0.97 -15.35
CA GLY A 26 -6.21 0.15 -15.51
C GLY A 26 -5.98 0.84 -14.17
N TYR A 27 -4.72 0.97 -13.76
CA TYR A 27 -4.34 1.72 -12.58
C TYR A 27 -3.68 3.04 -13.00
N PRO A 28 -4.02 4.19 -12.37
CA PRO A 28 -3.31 5.44 -12.58
C PRO A 28 -1.87 5.34 -12.03
N LYS A 29 -1.03 6.33 -12.33
CA LYS A 29 0.28 6.45 -11.67
C LYS A 29 0.07 6.62 -10.16
N ILE A 30 0.73 5.77 -9.38
CA ILE A 30 0.62 5.74 -7.91
C ILE A 30 2.02 5.68 -7.28
N VAL A 31 2.12 6.20 -6.06
CA VAL A 31 3.31 6.06 -5.22
C VAL A 31 3.14 4.82 -4.34
N ILE A 32 4.13 3.93 -4.32
CA ILE A 32 4.11 2.69 -3.55
C ILE A 32 5.41 2.59 -2.75
N ALA A 33 5.29 2.33 -1.45
CA ALA A 33 6.43 1.94 -0.63
C ALA A 33 6.83 0.49 -0.96
N LYS A 34 8.12 0.25 -1.24
CA LYS A 34 8.64 -1.05 -1.63
C LYS A 34 9.86 -1.41 -0.78
N VAL A 35 9.91 -2.65 -0.31
CA VAL A 35 11.12 -3.26 0.26
C VAL A 35 11.73 -4.16 -0.81
N SER A 36 13.03 -3.98 -1.10
CA SER A 36 13.72 -4.68 -2.19
C SER A 36 14.48 -5.92 -1.75
N ASN A 37 14.63 -6.16 -0.44
CA ASN A 37 15.41 -7.27 0.09
C ASN A 37 14.55 -8.53 0.28
N SER A 38 15.17 -9.71 0.18
CA SER A 38 14.51 -11.02 0.33
C SER A 38 14.57 -11.56 1.76
N GLU A 39 14.42 -10.70 2.76
CA GLU A 39 14.41 -11.12 4.17
C GLU A 39 12.98 -11.38 4.65
N SER A 40 12.85 -12.15 5.73
CA SER A 40 11.58 -12.70 6.21
C SER A 40 10.61 -11.69 6.83
N ASP A 41 10.97 -10.40 6.98
CA ASP A 41 10.14 -9.35 7.63
C ASP A 41 9.79 -8.14 6.73
N ASN A 42 9.66 -8.35 5.42
CA ASN A 42 9.33 -7.26 4.48
C ASN A 42 8.03 -6.51 4.82
N PHE A 43 7.01 -7.22 5.31
CA PHE A 43 5.76 -6.58 5.72
C PHE A 43 5.95 -5.76 7.01
N GLY A 44 6.73 -6.23 7.98
CA GLY A 44 7.01 -5.47 9.20
C GLY A 44 7.71 -4.14 8.92
N PHE A 45 8.64 -4.10 7.96
CA PHE A 45 9.25 -2.84 7.51
C PHE A 45 8.21 -1.86 6.93
N LEU A 46 7.33 -2.34 6.04
CA LEU A 46 6.26 -1.51 5.48
C LEU A 46 5.29 -1.03 6.55
N PHE A 47 4.94 -1.91 7.51
CA PHE A 47 4.04 -1.59 8.61
C PHE A 47 4.63 -0.52 9.53
N ARG A 48 5.91 -0.63 9.91
CA ARG A 48 6.63 0.39 10.69
C ARG A 48 6.64 1.73 9.96
N PHE A 49 6.96 1.71 8.66
CA PHE A 49 6.98 2.90 7.80
C PHE A 49 5.63 3.64 7.78
N ILE A 50 4.51 2.95 7.52
CA ILE A 50 3.18 3.60 7.51
C ILE A 50 2.69 3.98 8.91
N SER A 51 3.23 3.36 9.96
CA SER A 51 2.90 3.67 11.36
C SER A 51 3.67 4.87 11.91
N GLY A 52 4.52 5.50 11.10
CA GLY A 52 5.37 6.62 11.53
C GLY A 52 6.50 6.22 12.48
N GLN A 53 6.79 4.92 12.60
CA GLN A 53 7.96 4.42 13.32
C GLN A 53 9.16 4.47 12.38
N GLN A 54 9.63 5.69 12.09
CA GLN A 54 10.95 5.89 11.51
C GLN A 54 11.93 6.18 12.63
N ASP A 55 13.02 5.42 12.68
CA ASP A 55 14.20 5.83 13.42
C ASP A 55 14.67 7.16 12.82
N SER A 56 14.67 8.22 13.63
CA SER A 56 15.05 9.58 13.26
C SER A 56 16.56 9.70 13.02
N LYS A 57 17.09 8.99 12.01
CA LYS A 57 18.52 8.97 11.67
C LYS A 57 18.87 9.38 10.24
N GLU A 58 17.94 9.97 9.49
CA GLU A 58 18.26 10.65 8.23
C GLU A 58 17.64 12.06 8.21
N GLN A 59 18.16 12.91 9.10
CA GLN A 59 18.32 14.33 8.83
C GLN A 59 19.79 14.65 9.09
N GLU A 60 20.65 14.44 8.09
CA GLU A 60 21.90 15.17 7.87
C GLU A 60 22.63 14.59 6.65
N LYS A 61 22.36 15.18 5.48
CA LYS A 61 23.44 15.60 4.58
C LYS A 61 22.94 16.65 3.58
#